data_AF-A0A6I1Z8B6-F1
#
_entry.id   AF-A0A6I1Z8B6-F1
#
_cell.length_a   1.000
_cell.length_b   1.000
_cell.length_c   1.000
_cell.angle_alpha   90.00
_cell.angle_beta   90.00
_cell.angle_gamma   90.00
#
_symmetry.space_group_name_H-M   'P 1'
#
loop_
_entity.id
_entity.type
_entity.pdbx_description
1 polymer ?
#
loop_
_entity_poly.entity_id
_entity_poly.type
_entity_poly.pdbx_seq_one_letter_code
_entity_poly.pdbx_strand_id
1 'polypeptide(L)' 'MNGNELFKLLKQNGWQLDRISGSHHIMVKGIKTISVPVHGKKELGKGITQAILRQAGIKK' A
#
# COMPACT_ATOMS: atom_id res chain seq x y z
N MET A 1 -7.63 -5.25 -7.36
CA MET A 1 -6.43 -5.34 -6.51
C MET A 1 -6.86 -5.26 -5.06
N ASN A 2 -6.53 -6.25 -4.26
CA ASN A 2 -6.76 -6.21 -2.81
C ASN A 2 -5.55 -5.61 -2.07
N GLY A 3 -5.71 -5.37 -0.77
CA GLY A 3 -4.66 -4.77 0.06
C GLY A 3 -3.37 -5.60 0.13
N ASN A 4 -3.47 -6.93 0.11
CA ASN A 4 -2.30 -7.81 0.13
C ASN A 4 -1.45 -7.68 -1.14
N GLU A 5 -2.11 -7.58 -2.30
CA GLU A 5 -1.44 -7.37 -3.58
C GLU A 5 -0.74 -6.00 -3.64
N LEU A 6 -1.41 -4.96 -3.15
CA LEU A 6 -0.84 -3.62 -3.11
C LEU A 6 0.35 -3.52 -2.15
N PHE A 7 0.25 -4.16 -0.98
CA PHE A 7 1.36 -4.29 -0.03
C PHE A 7 2.57 -5.00 -0.64
N LYS A 8 2.36 -6.12 -1.33
CA LYS A 8 3.43 -6.86 -2.04
C LYS A 8 4.08 -6.01 -3.12
N LEU A 9 3.27 -5.31 -3.93
CA LEU A 9 3.76 -4.44 -4.99
C LEU A 9 4.62 -3.29 -4.42
N LEU A 10 4.20 -2.68 -3.32
CA LEU A 10 4.97 -1.64 -2.65
C LEU A 10 6.32 -2.19 -2.13
N LYS A 11 6.32 -3.37 -1.50
CA LYS A 11 7.57 -4.04 -1.08
C LYS A 11 8.53 -4.27 -2.23
N GLN A 12 8.03 -4.77 -3.37
CA GLN A 12 8.85 -4.97 -4.58
C GLN A 12 9.44 -3.66 -5.12
N ASN A 13 8.79 -2.52 -4.85
CA ASN A 13 9.27 -1.19 -5.22
C ASN A 13 10.10 -0.51 -4.11
N GLY A 14 10.62 -1.29 -3.15
CA GLY A 14 11.54 -0.82 -2.12
C GLY A 14 10.86 -0.07 -0.97
N TRP A 15 9.53 -0.21 -0.80
CA TRP A 15 8.86 0.24 0.42
C TRP A 15 9.04 -0.78 1.53
N GLN A 16 9.24 -0.31 2.75
CA GLN A 16 9.40 -1.14 3.94
C GLN A 16 8.17 -1.01 4.84
N LEU A 17 7.82 -2.09 5.55
CA LEU A 17 6.77 -2.03 6.57
C LEU A 17 7.37 -1.39 7.82
N ASP A 18 6.78 -0.29 8.28
CA ASP A 18 7.14 0.36 9.54
C ASP A 18 6.33 -0.22 10.70
N ARG A 19 5.00 -0.15 10.60
CA ARG A 19 4.09 -0.65 11.64
C ARG A 19 2.74 -1.05 11.08
N ILE A 20 1.99 -1.78 11.89
CA ILE A 20 0.61 -2.18 11.61
C ILE A 20 -0.30 -1.64 12.71
N SER A 21 -1.39 -0.99 12.33
CA SER A 21 -2.46 -0.57 13.26
C SER A 21 -3.80 -1.07 12.73
N GLY A 22 -4.39 -2.05 13.42
CA GLY A 22 -5.52 -2.80 12.90
C GLY A 22 -5.19 -3.45 11.55
N SER A 23 -5.95 -3.14 10.52
CA SER A 23 -5.72 -3.60 9.15
C SER A 23 -4.78 -2.70 8.33
N HIS A 24 -4.42 -1.53 8.84
CA HIS A 24 -3.62 -0.56 8.11
C HIS A 24 -2.14 -0.85 8.26
N HIS A 25 -1.51 -1.20 7.14
CA HIS A 25 -0.06 -1.42 7.04
C HIS A 25 0.60 -0.10 6.66
N ILE A 26 1.44 0.44 7.52
CA ILE A 26 2.15 1.69 7.30
C ILE A 26 3.48 1.37 6.60
N MET A 27 3.62 1.84 5.37
CA MET A 27 4.77 1.62 4.50
C MET A 27 5.62 2.88 4.43
N VAL A 28 6.94 2.75 4.51
CA VAL A 28 7.90 3.86 4.46
C VAL A 28 8.93 3.67 3.35
N LYS A 29 9.36 4.79 2.74
CA LYS A 29 10.47 4.84 1.79
C LYS A 29 11.12 6.23 1.84
N GLY A 30 12.30 6.32 2.47
CA GLY A 30 12.93 7.60 2.78
C GLY A 30 12.03 8.43 3.70
N ILE A 31 11.72 9.66 3.30
CA ILE A 31 10.83 10.56 4.06
C ILE A 31 9.33 10.34 3.79
N LYS A 32 8.97 9.42 2.88
CA LYS A 32 7.57 9.18 2.50
C LYS A 32 6.95 8.07 3.33
N THR A 33 5.68 8.27 3.70
CA THR A 33 4.86 7.29 4.43
C THR A 33 3.52 7.11 3.71
N ILE A 34 3.07 5.86 3.58
CA ILE A 34 1.79 5.49 2.96
C ILE A 34 1.07 4.48 3.86
N SER A 35 -0.22 4.67 4.08
CA SER A 35 -1.07 3.68 4.75
C SER A 35 -1.78 2.79 3.72
N VAL A 36 -1.64 1.48 3.84
CA VAL A 36 -2.27 0.49 2.96
C VAL A 36 -3.34 -0.28 3.74
N PRO A 37 -4.63 -0.18 3.37
CA PRO A 37 -5.67 -0.98 4.00
C PRO A 37 -5.55 -2.45 3.55
N VAL A 38 -5.31 -3.36 4.49
CA VAL A 38 -5.15 -4.81 4.22
C VAL A 38 -6.26 -5.59 4.94
N HIS A 39 -7.32 -5.93 4.21
CA HIS A 39 -8.49 -6.65 4.70
C HIS A 39 -8.64 -8.04 4.03
N GLY A 40 -7.57 -8.84 4.05
CA GLY A 40 -7.58 -10.18 3.45
C GLY A 40 -7.80 -10.16 1.94
N LYS A 41 -8.79 -10.92 1.45
CA LYS A 41 -9.13 -11.03 0.02
C LYS A 41 -10.08 -9.91 -0.47
N LYS A 42 -10.51 -8.99 0.41
CA LYS A 42 -11.43 -7.92 0.03
C LYS A 42 -10.75 -6.95 -0.93
N GLU A 43 -11.38 -6.75 -2.08
CA GLU A 43 -10.92 -5.81 -3.11
C GLU A 43 -10.92 -4.37 -2.60
N LEU A 44 -9.89 -3.62 -2.97
CA LEU A 44 -9.85 -2.18 -2.76
C LEU A 44 -10.56 -1.48 -3.90
N GLY A 45 -11.31 -0.42 -3.58
CA GLY A 45 -11.89 0.44 -4.59
C GLY A 45 -10.82 1.00 -5.53
N LYS A 46 -11.18 1.19 -6.81
CA LYS A 46 -10.28 1.70 -7.85
C LYS A 46 -9.66 3.05 -7.45
N GLY A 47 -10.45 3.95 -6.86
CA GLY A 47 -9.96 5.26 -6.39
C GLY A 47 -8.88 5.16 -5.31
N ILE A 48 -9.07 4.29 -4.32
CA ILE A 48 -8.10 4.07 -3.23
C ILE A 48 -6.80 3.49 -3.81
N THR A 49 -6.92 2.45 -4.64
CA THR A 49 -5.76 1.81 -5.27
C THR A 49 -4.95 2.82 -6.08
N GLN A 50 -5.61 3.62 -6.92
CA GLN A 50 -4.95 4.62 -7.76
C GLN A 50 -4.32 5.76 -6.95
N ALA A 51 -4.97 6.19 -5.87
CA ALA A 51 -4.39 7.19 -4.97
C ALA A 51 -3.09 6.70 -4.32
N ILE A 52 -3.09 5.46 -3.84
CA ILE A 52 -1.90 4.84 -3.22
C ILE A 52 -0.78 4.66 -4.26
N LEU A 53 -1.08 4.16 -5.46
CA LEU A 53 -0.09 4.00 -6.53
C LEU A 53 0.53 5.34 -6.92
N ARG A 54 -0.28 6.39 -7.03
CA ARG A 54 0.19 7.75 -7.31
C ARG A 54 1.10 8.28 -6.21
N GLN A 55 0.71 8.12 -4.93
CA GLN A 55 1.57 8.50 -3.79
C GLN A 55 2.89 7.72 -3.79
N ALA A 56 2.83 6.45 -4.18
CA ALA A 56 3.98 5.57 -4.28
C ALA A 56 4.88 5.86 -5.50
N GLY A 57 4.43 6.69 -6.45
CA GLY A 57 5.13 6.96 -7.71
C GLY A 57 5.16 5.77 -8.66
N ILE A 58 4.23 4.81 -8.49
CA ILE A 58 4.15 3.60 -9.32
C ILE A 58 3.09 3.84 -10.38
N LYS A 59 3.48 3.80 -11.66
CA LYS A 59 2.54 3.78 -12.78
C LYS A 59 2.15 2.34 -13.08
N LYS A 60 0.85 2.12 -13.26
CA LYS A 60 0.27 0.84 -13.67
C LYS A 60 -0.67 1.07 -14.84
#